data_AF-A0A830C1D1-F1
#
_entry.id   AF-A0A830C1D1-F1
#
_cell.length_a   1.000
_cell.length_b   1.000
_cell.length_c   1.000
_cell.angle_alpha   90.00
_cell.angle_beta   90.00
_cell.angle_gamma   90.00
#
_symmetry.space_group_name_H-M   'P 1'
#
loop_
_entity.id
_entity.type
_entity.pdbx_description
1 polymer ?
#
loop_
_entity_poly.entity_id
_entity_poly.type
_entity_poly.pdbx_seq_one_letter_code
_entity_poly.pdbx_strand_id
1 'polypeptide(L)'
;MDSETGRKILDPLINLGFWVQAISPDLWALLKNTPAENWLIDIKNGAKDPGKFPLAQNLSNLIRLAALYKYGGVYLDTDFIVLKDISGLRNSIGAQSVDASGNWTRLNNALLVFEKEHMLVYKFIEEFALSFDGSKWGHNGPYLVSRVVNSLAKTGEYNFTILPPAAFYPVYWTRVGGLFAQPKDPFGAKWVELKIRQLNGLSYAVHLWNRQSKRFKIEDKSIIDRLMRAHCVICSRNISSSS
;
A
#
# COMPACT_ATOMS: atom_id res chain seq x y z
N MET A 1 7.04 4.59 -16.50
CA MET A 1 7.97 5.10 -15.47
C MET A 1 9.41 4.75 -15.84
N ASP A 2 9.69 3.54 -16.31
CA ASP A 2 11.00 3.21 -16.90
C ASP A 2 11.04 3.66 -18.37
N SER A 3 11.11 4.97 -18.56
CA SER A 3 11.10 5.66 -19.86
C SER A 3 11.69 7.05 -19.71
N GLU A 4 11.98 7.76 -20.81
CA GLU A 4 12.46 9.15 -20.74
C GLU A 4 11.48 10.04 -19.96
N THR A 5 10.18 9.90 -20.19
CA THR A 5 9.14 10.61 -19.43
C THR A 5 9.20 10.28 -17.95
N GLY A 6 9.39 9.02 -17.58
CA GLY A 6 9.46 8.66 -16.18
C GLY A 6 10.78 9.08 -15.51
N ARG A 7 11.88 9.15 -16.25
CA ARG A 7 13.12 9.79 -15.78
C ARG A 7 12.88 11.26 -15.46
N LYS A 8 12.22 12.01 -16.35
CA LYS A 8 11.82 13.41 -16.09
C LYS A 8 10.96 13.58 -14.84
N ILE A 9 10.09 12.61 -14.54
CA ILE A 9 9.29 12.61 -13.30
C ILE A 9 10.18 12.41 -12.06
N LEU A 10 11.25 11.62 -12.16
CA LEU A 10 12.16 11.30 -11.05
C LEU A 10 13.33 12.28 -10.91
N ASP A 11 13.69 13.03 -11.94
CA ASP A 11 14.82 13.98 -11.95
C ASP A 11 14.82 14.93 -10.74
N PRO A 12 13.69 15.50 -10.29
CA PRO A 12 13.71 16.36 -9.11
C PRO A 12 14.12 15.63 -7.81
N LEU A 13 13.83 14.32 -7.68
CA LEU A 13 14.28 13.50 -6.55
C LEU A 13 15.79 13.25 -6.65
N ILE A 14 16.26 12.87 -7.85
CA ILE A 14 17.67 12.58 -8.11
C ILE A 14 18.54 13.83 -7.86
N ASN A 15 18.08 14.99 -8.32
CA ASN A 15 18.77 16.27 -8.13
C ASN A 15 18.85 16.70 -6.65
N LEU A 16 17.92 16.22 -5.81
CA LEU A 16 17.97 16.40 -4.36
C LEU A 16 18.84 15.34 -3.65
N GLY A 17 19.50 14.46 -4.40
CA GLY A 17 20.39 13.42 -3.87
C GLY A 17 19.68 12.13 -3.45
N PHE A 18 18.38 11.97 -3.74
CA PHE A 18 17.68 10.71 -3.49
C PHE A 18 18.04 9.64 -4.52
N TRP A 19 18.19 8.41 -4.05
CA TRP A 19 18.52 7.27 -4.88
C TRP A 19 17.22 6.60 -5.34
N VAL A 20 16.70 7.03 -6.50
CA VAL A 20 15.43 6.57 -7.03
C VAL A 20 15.60 6.08 -8.46
N GLN A 21 15.01 4.93 -8.75
CA GLN A 21 15.00 4.34 -10.08
C GLN A 21 13.61 3.82 -10.41
N ALA A 22 13.17 4.05 -11.65
CA ALA A 22 12.03 3.37 -12.21
C ALA A 22 12.51 2.13 -12.97
N ILE A 23 11.87 0.99 -12.74
CA ILE A 23 12.25 -0.29 -13.33
C ILE A 23 11.00 -0.94 -13.91
N SER A 24 11.07 -1.41 -15.16
CA SER A 24 10.11 -2.38 -15.69
C SER A 24 10.54 -3.79 -15.27
N PRO A 25 9.83 -4.47 -14.36
CA PRO A 25 10.27 -5.79 -13.92
C PRO A 25 10.11 -6.82 -15.05
N ASP A 26 11.15 -7.61 -15.30
CA ASP A 26 11.02 -8.87 -16.02
C ASP A 26 10.27 -9.86 -15.12
N LEU A 27 9.02 -10.15 -15.48
CA LEU A 27 8.15 -11.03 -14.70
C LEU A 27 8.66 -12.47 -14.64
N TRP A 28 9.30 -12.96 -15.70
CA TRP A 28 9.86 -14.31 -15.71
C TRP A 28 11.02 -14.40 -14.72
N ALA A 29 11.94 -13.44 -14.78
CA ALA A 29 13.06 -13.39 -13.84
C ALA A 29 12.58 -13.18 -12.38
N LEU A 30 11.60 -12.32 -12.17
CA LEU A 30 11.06 -12.00 -10.85
C LEU A 30 10.35 -13.20 -10.21
N LEU A 31 9.57 -13.95 -10.98
CA LEU A 31 8.78 -15.09 -10.50
C LEU A 31 9.52 -16.43 -10.54
N LYS A 32 10.68 -16.50 -11.20
CA LYS A 32 11.50 -17.71 -11.26
C LYS A 32 11.79 -18.27 -9.87
N ASN A 33 11.67 -19.59 -9.71
CA ASN A 33 11.84 -20.29 -8.43
C ASN A 33 10.89 -19.77 -7.34
N THR A 34 9.68 -19.35 -7.71
CA THR A 34 8.60 -19.04 -6.77
C THR A 34 7.36 -19.86 -7.15
N PRO A 35 6.43 -20.11 -6.21
CA PRO A 35 5.18 -20.82 -6.51
C PRO A 35 4.34 -20.19 -7.63
N ALA A 36 4.53 -18.90 -7.93
CA ALA A 36 3.78 -18.19 -8.96
C ALA A 36 4.39 -18.29 -10.37
N GLU A 37 5.51 -19.00 -10.55
CA GLU A 37 6.09 -19.24 -11.89
C GLU A 37 5.10 -19.98 -12.80
N ASN A 38 4.53 -21.10 -12.31
CA ASN A 38 3.52 -21.86 -13.05
C ASN A 38 2.24 -21.05 -13.27
N TRP A 39 1.83 -20.23 -12.30
CA TRP A 39 0.68 -19.34 -12.47
C TRP A 39 0.87 -18.37 -13.66
N LEU A 40 2.08 -17.83 -13.85
CA LEU A 40 2.37 -16.96 -15.00
C LEU A 40 2.28 -17.74 -16.32
N ILE A 41 2.80 -18.96 -16.36
CA ILE A 41 2.70 -19.85 -17.53
C ILE A 41 1.23 -20.09 -17.87
N ASP A 42 0.41 -20.45 -16.88
CA ASP A 42 -1.01 -20.75 -17.07
C ASP A 42 -1.83 -19.53 -17.52
N ILE A 43 -1.48 -18.33 -17.05
CA ILE A 43 -2.10 -17.09 -17.54
C ILE A 43 -1.69 -16.81 -19.00
N LYS A 44 -0.43 -17.06 -19.36
CA LYS A 44 0.11 -16.76 -20.70
C LYS A 44 -0.39 -17.72 -21.76
N ASN A 45 -0.55 -19.00 -21.43
CA ASN A 45 -1.04 -20.04 -22.36
C ASN A 45 -2.57 -20.16 -22.40
N GLY A 46 -3.28 -19.43 -21.53
CA GLY A 46 -4.74 -19.44 -21.44
C GLY A 46 -5.33 -20.58 -20.61
N ALA A 47 -4.52 -21.36 -19.88
CA ALA A 47 -4.98 -22.42 -18.98
C ALA A 47 -5.61 -21.87 -17.69
N LYS A 48 -5.33 -20.62 -17.31
CA LYS A 48 -5.93 -19.92 -16.16
C LYS A 48 -6.75 -18.72 -16.64
N ASP A 49 -8.00 -18.64 -16.18
CA ASP A 49 -8.87 -17.48 -16.41
C ASP A 49 -8.32 -16.23 -15.67
N PRO A 50 -8.01 -15.12 -16.38
CA PRO A 50 -7.57 -13.87 -15.75
C PRO A 50 -8.67 -13.19 -14.92
N GLY A 51 -9.93 -13.58 -15.10
CA GLY A 51 -11.11 -13.10 -14.39
C GLY A 51 -11.63 -11.73 -14.84
N LYS A 52 -12.63 -11.22 -14.12
CA LYS A 52 -13.38 -9.99 -14.49
C LYS A 52 -12.65 -8.68 -14.17
N PHE A 53 -11.78 -8.67 -13.16
CA PHE A 53 -11.02 -7.47 -12.81
C PHE A 53 -9.75 -7.35 -13.65
N PRO A 54 -9.26 -6.12 -13.94
CA PRO A 54 -8.09 -5.94 -14.79
C PRO A 54 -6.88 -6.74 -14.31
N LEU A 55 -6.30 -7.55 -15.20
CA LEU A 55 -5.15 -8.39 -14.89
C LEU A 55 -3.98 -7.58 -14.31
N ALA A 56 -3.76 -6.34 -14.76
CA ALA A 56 -2.74 -5.46 -14.22
C ALA A 56 -2.87 -5.19 -12.70
N GLN A 57 -4.11 -5.13 -12.16
CA GLN A 57 -4.33 -4.95 -10.72
C GLN A 57 -3.93 -6.22 -9.95
N ASN A 58 -4.27 -7.39 -10.48
CA ASN A 58 -3.87 -8.67 -9.90
C ASN A 58 -2.36 -8.88 -10.00
N LEU A 59 -1.77 -8.51 -11.14
CA LEU A 59 -0.33 -8.57 -11.34
C LEU A 59 0.43 -7.64 -10.39
N SER A 60 -0.09 -6.44 -10.10
CA SER A 60 0.48 -5.57 -9.06
C SER A 60 0.45 -6.21 -7.66
N ASN A 61 -0.59 -6.99 -7.33
CA ASN A 61 -0.64 -7.76 -6.09
C ASN A 61 0.40 -8.88 -6.04
N LEU A 62 0.75 -9.47 -7.18
CA LEU A 62 1.80 -10.50 -7.23
C LEU A 62 3.21 -9.88 -7.23
N ILE A 63 3.46 -8.87 -8.07
CA ILE A 63 4.76 -8.21 -8.20
C ILE A 63 5.25 -7.69 -6.85
N ARG A 64 4.36 -7.06 -6.05
CA ARG A 64 4.75 -6.55 -4.72
C ARG A 64 5.26 -7.64 -3.79
N LEU A 65 4.62 -8.82 -3.83
CA LEU A 65 5.01 -9.97 -3.00
C LEU A 65 6.32 -10.58 -3.51
N ALA A 66 6.43 -10.77 -4.83
CA ALA A 66 7.62 -11.36 -5.44
C ALA A 66 8.86 -10.46 -5.28
N ALA A 67 8.72 -9.15 -5.52
CA ALA A 67 9.81 -8.20 -5.31
C ALA A 67 10.23 -8.17 -3.83
N LEU A 68 9.28 -8.11 -2.90
CA LEU A 68 9.59 -8.13 -1.48
C LEU A 68 10.25 -9.44 -1.05
N TYR A 69 9.82 -10.59 -1.60
CA TYR A 69 10.47 -11.87 -1.33
C TYR A 69 11.91 -11.92 -1.87
N LYS A 70 12.15 -11.44 -3.10
CA LYS A 70 13.47 -11.50 -3.74
C LYS A 70 14.48 -10.52 -3.17
N TYR A 71 14.02 -9.35 -2.74
CA TYR A 71 14.91 -8.24 -2.37
C TYR A 71 14.78 -7.80 -0.90
N GLY A 72 13.71 -8.17 -0.21
CA GLY A 72 13.40 -7.66 1.12
C GLY A 72 13.08 -6.16 1.11
N GLY A 73 13.02 -5.57 2.30
CA GLY A 73 12.84 -4.14 2.50
C GLY A 73 11.37 -3.76 2.74
N VAL A 74 10.94 -2.67 2.13
CA VAL A 74 9.60 -2.10 2.29
C VAL A 74 8.91 -2.03 0.93
N TYR A 75 7.72 -2.60 0.86
CA TYR A 75 6.76 -2.30 -0.20
C TYR A 75 5.72 -1.29 0.30
N LEU A 76 5.35 -0.34 -0.56
CA LEU A 76 4.34 0.70 -0.30
C LEU A 76 3.58 1.01 -1.59
N ASP A 77 2.23 1.03 -1.55
CA ASP A 77 1.43 1.56 -2.65
C ASP A 77 1.72 3.08 -2.83
N THR A 78 1.60 3.60 -4.04
CA THR A 78 2.02 4.98 -4.36
C THR A 78 1.12 6.06 -3.76
N ASP A 79 -0.01 5.68 -3.17
CA ASP A 79 -1.02 6.55 -2.59
C ASP A 79 -0.98 6.56 -1.06
N PHE A 80 0.23 6.44 -0.50
CA PHE A 80 0.51 6.71 0.90
C PHE A 80 1.17 8.07 1.10
N ILE A 81 0.83 8.74 2.19
CA ILE A 81 1.62 9.83 2.74
C ILE A 81 2.41 9.27 3.92
N VAL A 82 3.73 9.22 3.82
CA VAL A 82 4.62 8.79 4.92
C VAL A 82 4.81 9.95 5.90
N LEU A 83 4.50 9.71 7.17
CA LEU A 83 4.54 10.73 8.23
C LEU A 83 5.74 10.55 9.17
N LYS A 84 6.25 9.32 9.31
CA LYS A 84 7.37 8.99 10.19
C LYS A 84 8.32 8.03 9.52
N ASP A 85 9.54 7.97 10.04
CA ASP A 85 10.51 6.97 9.62
C ASP A 85 9.98 5.55 9.88
N ILE A 86 10.02 4.73 8.84
CA ILE A 86 9.60 3.32 8.87
C ILE A 86 10.81 2.37 8.88
N SER A 87 12.03 2.90 8.83
CA SER A 87 13.26 2.11 8.77
C SER A 87 13.48 1.23 10.00
N GLY A 88 12.84 1.54 11.13
CA GLY A 88 12.87 0.74 12.36
C GLY A 88 11.96 -0.49 12.34
N LEU A 89 11.04 -0.60 11.38
CA LEU A 89 10.12 -1.74 11.30
C LEU A 89 10.79 -2.96 10.70
N ARG A 90 10.42 -4.15 11.17
CA ARG A 90 10.90 -5.45 10.66
C ARG A 90 9.75 -6.44 10.64
N ASN A 91 9.71 -7.28 9.61
CA ASN A 91 8.74 -8.37 9.43
C ASN A 91 7.33 -7.97 9.91
N SER A 92 6.79 -6.91 9.34
CA SER A 92 5.59 -6.22 9.79
C SER A 92 4.54 -6.11 8.70
N ILE A 93 3.28 -6.29 9.09
CA ILE A 93 2.09 -6.11 8.25
C ILE A 93 1.04 -5.31 9.03
N GLY A 94 0.27 -4.46 8.35
CA GLY A 94 -0.77 -3.66 8.99
C GLY A 94 -2.14 -4.32 8.96
N ALA A 95 -2.86 -4.22 10.07
CA ALA A 95 -4.30 -4.46 10.12
C ALA A 95 -5.06 -3.31 9.47
N GLN A 96 -5.88 -3.58 8.47
CA GLN A 96 -6.80 -2.61 7.87
C GLN A 96 -8.01 -2.34 8.76
N SER A 97 -8.50 -3.36 9.47
CA SER A 97 -9.67 -3.24 10.36
C SER A 97 -9.55 -4.18 11.55
N VAL A 98 -10.28 -3.85 12.61
CA VAL A 98 -10.39 -4.61 13.86
C VAL A 98 -11.86 -4.81 14.25
N ASP A 99 -12.13 -5.80 15.09
CA ASP A 99 -13.43 -5.99 15.75
C ASP A 99 -13.57 -5.10 17.01
N ALA A 100 -14.68 -5.24 17.72
CA ALA A 100 -14.96 -4.47 18.94
C ALA A 100 -13.99 -4.79 20.09
N SER A 101 -13.37 -5.96 20.07
CA SER A 101 -12.39 -6.43 21.06
C SER A 101 -10.96 -6.01 20.70
N GLY A 102 -10.76 -5.36 19.56
CA GLY A 102 -9.45 -4.92 19.07
C GLY A 102 -8.69 -5.99 18.28
N ASN A 103 -9.26 -7.16 18.03
CA ASN A 103 -8.63 -8.17 17.19
C ASN A 103 -8.73 -7.75 15.73
N TRP A 104 -7.67 -7.92 14.96
CA TRP A 104 -7.70 -7.60 13.54
C TRP A 104 -8.69 -8.52 12.80
N THR A 105 -9.43 -7.94 11.86
CA THR A 105 -10.41 -8.66 11.01
C THR A 105 -10.00 -8.70 9.54
N ARG A 106 -9.12 -7.77 9.14
CA ARG A 106 -8.54 -7.70 7.79
C ARG A 106 -7.12 -7.18 7.90
N LEU A 107 -6.17 -7.90 7.29
CA LEU A 107 -4.84 -7.39 6.98
C LEU A 107 -4.82 -6.84 5.55
N ASN A 108 -3.83 -6.00 5.24
CA ASN A 108 -3.69 -5.42 3.92
C ASN A 108 -2.22 -5.40 3.49
N ASN A 109 -2.00 -5.66 2.20
CA ASN A 109 -0.71 -5.76 1.52
C ASN A 109 -0.35 -4.48 0.72
N ALA A 110 -0.94 -3.34 1.06
CA ALA A 110 -0.60 -2.03 0.50
C ALA A 110 0.66 -1.43 1.15
N LEU A 111 1.04 -1.92 2.34
CA LEU A 111 2.34 -1.68 2.97
C LEU A 111 2.81 -2.97 3.64
N LEU A 112 4.02 -3.42 3.28
CA LEU A 112 4.64 -4.62 3.83
C LEU A 112 6.12 -4.34 4.14
N VAL A 113 6.60 -4.80 5.28
CA VAL A 113 8.01 -4.69 5.67
C VAL A 113 8.55 -6.06 5.98
N PHE A 114 9.40 -6.63 5.14
CA PHE A 114 9.89 -8.00 5.35
C PHE A 114 11.33 -8.14 4.90
N GLU A 115 12.06 -9.00 5.59
CA GLU A 115 13.38 -9.42 5.16
C GLU A 115 13.29 -10.25 3.87
N LYS A 116 14.41 -10.29 3.14
CA LYS A 116 14.55 -11.11 1.95
C LYS A 116 14.24 -12.58 2.29
N GLU A 117 13.53 -13.25 1.39
CA GLU A 117 13.19 -14.67 1.46
C GLU A 117 12.32 -15.07 2.67
N HIS A 118 11.66 -14.11 3.32
CA HIS A 118 10.82 -14.38 4.49
C HIS A 118 9.69 -15.38 4.19
N MET A 119 9.56 -16.42 5.01
CA MET A 119 8.63 -17.54 4.80
C MET A 119 7.17 -17.09 4.66
N LEU A 120 6.74 -16.10 5.45
CA LEU A 120 5.37 -15.57 5.34
C LEU A 120 5.09 -14.99 3.94
N VAL A 121 6.06 -14.29 3.34
CA VAL A 121 5.90 -13.70 2.00
C VAL A 121 5.85 -14.81 0.94
N TYR A 122 6.68 -15.86 1.09
CA TYR A 122 6.59 -17.05 0.25
C TYR A 122 5.18 -17.68 0.31
N LYS A 123 4.61 -17.81 1.52
CA LYS A 123 3.25 -18.34 1.70
C LYS A 123 2.17 -17.44 1.09
N PHE A 124 2.37 -16.12 1.04
CA PHE A 124 1.49 -15.24 0.28
C PHE A 124 1.56 -15.50 -1.23
N ILE A 125 2.76 -15.71 -1.79
CA ILE A 125 2.94 -16.03 -3.22
C ILE A 125 2.33 -17.39 -3.55
N GLU A 126 2.51 -18.39 -2.68
CA GLU A 126 1.90 -19.71 -2.78
C GLU A 126 0.37 -19.63 -2.81
N GLU A 127 -0.24 -18.96 -1.83
CA GLU A 127 -1.69 -18.77 -1.78
C GLU A 127 -2.21 -17.99 -3.01
N PHE A 128 -1.44 -17.01 -3.53
CA PHE A 128 -1.80 -16.28 -4.73
C PHE A 128 -1.94 -17.24 -5.92
N ALA A 129 -0.92 -18.06 -6.16
CA ALA A 129 -0.90 -18.99 -7.28
C ALA A 129 -2.00 -20.06 -7.18
N LEU A 130 -2.15 -20.65 -5.99
CA LEU A 130 -3.10 -21.74 -5.73
C LEU A 130 -4.55 -21.28 -5.82
N SER A 131 -4.87 -20.17 -5.15
CA SER A 131 -6.25 -19.72 -4.95
C SER A 131 -6.67 -18.59 -5.87
N PHE A 132 -5.84 -18.22 -6.87
CA PHE A 132 -6.09 -17.08 -7.74
C PHE A 132 -7.53 -17.06 -8.28
N ASP A 133 -8.22 -15.95 -8.04
CA ASP A 133 -9.54 -15.67 -8.59
C ASP A 133 -9.60 -14.19 -9.00
N GLY A 134 -9.37 -13.92 -10.28
CA GLY A 134 -9.40 -12.58 -10.84
C GLY A 134 -10.80 -11.96 -10.91
N SER A 135 -11.85 -12.70 -10.55
CA SER A 135 -13.25 -12.24 -10.57
C SER A 135 -13.74 -11.74 -9.22
N LYS A 136 -12.96 -11.91 -8.14
CA LYS A 136 -13.31 -11.47 -6.78
C LYS A 136 -12.46 -10.30 -6.30
N TRP A 137 -13.11 -9.19 -5.98
CA TRP A 137 -12.41 -7.98 -5.53
C TRP A 137 -11.69 -8.22 -4.19
N GLY A 138 -10.42 -7.84 -4.12
CA GLY A 138 -9.58 -7.99 -2.92
C GLY A 138 -9.12 -9.42 -2.63
N HIS A 139 -9.64 -10.43 -3.34
CA HIS A 139 -9.36 -11.85 -3.09
C HIS A 139 -7.88 -12.17 -3.14
N ASN A 140 -7.17 -11.63 -4.13
CA ASN A 140 -5.74 -11.83 -4.37
C ASN A 140 -4.84 -10.81 -3.65
N GLY A 141 -5.40 -9.98 -2.76
CA GLY A 141 -4.67 -8.93 -2.04
C GLY A 141 -4.97 -8.98 -0.53
N PRO A 142 -5.73 -8.01 0.03
CA PRO A 142 -6.04 -7.99 1.47
C PRO A 142 -6.66 -9.29 2.01
N TYR A 143 -7.50 -9.95 1.23
CA TYR A 143 -8.13 -11.20 1.66
C TYR A 143 -7.15 -12.36 1.69
N LEU A 144 -6.27 -12.45 0.70
CA LEU A 144 -5.20 -13.44 0.62
C LEU A 144 -4.29 -13.37 1.85
N VAL A 145 -3.71 -12.21 2.14
CA VAL A 145 -2.76 -12.08 3.26
C VAL A 145 -3.42 -12.36 4.61
N SER A 146 -4.71 -12.04 4.73
CA SER A 146 -5.50 -12.37 5.92
C SER A 146 -5.73 -13.87 6.07
N ARG A 147 -6.03 -14.59 4.98
CA ARG A 147 -6.23 -16.05 5.02
C ARG A 147 -4.97 -16.77 5.44
N VAL A 148 -3.82 -16.41 4.84
CA VAL A 148 -2.53 -17.01 5.18
C VAL A 148 -2.17 -16.75 6.63
N VAL A 149 -2.26 -15.49 7.10
CA VAL A 149 -1.94 -15.18 8.51
C VAL A 149 -2.90 -15.88 9.48
N ASN A 150 -4.20 -15.97 9.18
CA ASN A 150 -5.16 -16.74 10.00
C ASN A 150 -4.90 -18.26 10.00
N SER A 151 -4.40 -18.81 8.89
CA SER A 151 -4.07 -20.23 8.81
C SER A 151 -2.83 -20.52 9.65
N LEU A 152 -1.81 -19.67 9.50
CA LEU A 152 -0.61 -19.78 10.30
C LEU A 152 -0.94 -19.58 11.76
N ALA A 153 -1.83 -18.64 12.14
CA ALA A 153 -2.32 -18.34 13.51
C ALA A 153 -2.60 -19.60 14.37
N LYS A 154 -2.97 -20.71 13.72
CA LYS A 154 -3.33 -21.99 14.33
C LYS A 154 -2.12 -22.90 14.60
N THR A 155 -1.00 -22.69 13.92
CA THR A 155 0.20 -23.54 13.99
C THR A 155 1.27 -23.00 14.94
N GLY A 156 1.19 -21.72 15.35
CA GLY A 156 2.01 -21.15 16.41
C GLY A 156 3.39 -20.63 15.98
N GLU A 157 3.68 -20.59 14.67
CA GLU A 157 4.99 -20.17 14.13
C GLU A 157 4.91 -18.75 13.53
N TYR A 158 5.20 -17.69 14.30
CA TYR A 158 5.32 -16.33 13.75
C TYR A 158 6.63 -15.65 14.12
N ASN A 159 7.38 -15.27 13.08
CA ASN A 159 8.40 -14.22 13.16
C ASN A 159 7.90 -12.96 12.45
N PHE A 160 6.77 -12.40 12.89
CA PHE A 160 6.27 -11.13 12.35
C PHE A 160 5.38 -10.38 13.34
N THR A 161 5.22 -9.08 13.10
CA THR A 161 4.36 -8.19 13.88
C THR A 161 3.16 -7.72 13.07
N ILE A 162 1.97 -7.78 13.67
CA ILE A 162 0.77 -7.13 13.12
C ILE A 162 0.64 -5.76 13.78
N LEU A 163 0.77 -4.70 12.98
CA LEU A 163 0.60 -3.33 13.45
C LEU A 163 -0.88 -2.92 13.41
N PRO A 164 -1.35 -2.11 14.39
CA PRO A 164 -2.75 -1.71 14.46
C PRO A 164 -3.15 -0.80 13.29
N PRO A 165 -4.45 -0.64 12.99
CA PRO A 165 -4.90 0.21 11.90
C PRO A 165 -4.39 1.65 11.97
N ALA A 166 -4.21 2.19 13.17
CA ALA A 166 -3.66 3.53 13.36
C ALA A 166 -2.26 3.71 12.75
N ALA A 167 -1.47 2.64 12.57
CA ALA A 167 -0.13 2.72 12.01
C ALA A 167 -0.12 3.13 10.53
N PHE A 168 -1.03 2.56 9.72
CA PHE A 168 -1.01 2.71 8.24
C PHE A 168 -2.38 2.98 7.61
N TYR A 169 -3.46 2.58 8.27
CA TYR A 169 -4.84 2.64 7.78
C TYR A 169 -5.75 3.42 8.77
N PRO A 170 -5.39 4.66 9.16
CA PRO A 170 -6.07 5.38 10.24
C PRO A 170 -7.48 5.88 9.87
N VAL A 171 -7.90 5.68 8.61
CA VAL A 171 -9.24 5.96 8.10
C VAL A 171 -9.66 4.86 7.14
N TYR A 172 -10.84 4.30 7.35
CA TYR A 172 -11.43 3.29 6.49
C TYR A 172 -11.79 3.88 5.11
N TRP A 173 -11.63 3.09 4.05
CA TRP A 173 -11.73 3.56 2.66
C TRP A 173 -13.06 4.27 2.32
N THR A 174 -14.18 3.89 2.96
CA THR A 174 -15.47 4.56 2.73
C THR A 174 -15.54 5.97 3.31
N ARG A 175 -14.70 6.30 4.29
CA ARG A 175 -14.65 7.59 4.98
C ARG A 175 -13.48 8.47 4.55
N VAL A 176 -12.65 8.01 3.61
CA VAL A 176 -11.42 8.71 3.22
C VAL A 176 -11.69 10.12 2.68
N GLY A 177 -12.84 10.35 2.05
CA GLY A 177 -13.22 11.68 1.54
C GLY A 177 -13.25 12.78 2.59
N GLY A 178 -13.52 12.44 3.87
CA GLY A 178 -13.50 13.41 4.96
C GLY A 178 -12.11 14.03 5.21
N LEU A 179 -11.03 13.41 4.73
CA LEU A 179 -9.68 13.97 4.85
C LEU A 179 -9.39 15.08 3.83
N PHE A 180 -10.19 15.17 2.77
CA PHE A 180 -9.97 16.08 1.62
C PHE A 180 -10.76 17.39 1.73
N ALA A 181 -11.77 17.44 2.60
CA ALA A 181 -12.65 18.60 2.74
C ALA A 181 -12.08 19.67 3.68
N GLN A 182 -12.32 20.93 3.35
CA GLN A 182 -12.05 22.09 4.18
C GLN A 182 -13.05 22.14 5.36
N PRO A 183 -12.60 22.50 6.57
CA PRO A 183 -13.52 22.74 7.68
C PRO A 183 -14.41 23.97 7.39
N LYS A 184 -15.73 23.80 7.51
CA LYS A 184 -16.72 24.86 7.22
C LYS A 184 -17.11 25.70 8.44
N ASP A 185 -16.78 25.23 9.63
CA ASP A 185 -17.17 25.83 10.91
C ASP A 185 -16.09 25.55 12.00
N PRO A 186 -16.17 26.19 13.18
CA PRO A 186 -15.21 26.00 14.26
C PRO A 186 -15.10 24.56 14.79
N PHE A 187 -16.18 23.76 14.75
CA PHE A 187 -16.14 22.36 15.18
C PHE A 187 -15.37 21.51 14.16
N GLY A 188 -15.60 21.73 12.86
CA GLY A 188 -14.83 21.13 11.79
C GLY A 188 -13.34 21.48 11.90
N ALA A 189 -13.01 22.73 12.19
CA ALA A 189 -11.62 23.16 12.38
C ALA A 189 -10.96 22.43 13.56
N LYS A 190 -11.65 22.33 14.70
CA LYS A 190 -11.18 21.57 15.86
C LYS A 190 -10.99 20.09 15.54
N TRP A 191 -11.89 19.48 14.77
CA TRP A 191 -11.76 18.09 14.33
C TRP A 191 -10.51 17.89 13.46
N VAL A 192 -10.23 18.78 12.51
CA VAL A 192 -9.03 18.72 11.67
C VAL A 192 -7.77 18.77 12.55
N GLU A 193 -7.69 19.69 13.51
CA GLU A 193 -6.54 19.78 14.43
C GLU A 193 -6.34 18.48 15.25
N LEU A 194 -7.41 17.95 15.83
CA LEU A 194 -7.35 16.72 16.61
C LEU A 194 -6.93 15.53 15.74
N LYS A 195 -7.44 15.45 14.51
CA LYS A 195 -7.09 14.36 13.60
C LYS A 195 -5.63 14.44 13.18
N ILE A 196 -5.09 15.62 12.87
CA ILE A 196 -3.67 15.79 12.55
C ILE A 196 -2.78 15.41 13.74
N ARG A 197 -3.12 15.85 14.96
CA ARG A 197 -2.39 15.42 16.16
C ARG A 197 -2.40 13.91 16.34
N GLN A 198 -3.54 13.26 16.12
CA GLN A 198 -3.65 11.81 16.17
C GLN A 198 -2.75 11.13 15.12
N LEU A 199 -2.78 11.61 13.88
CA LEU A 199 -1.99 11.04 12.78
C LEU A 199 -0.48 11.19 13.05
N ASN A 200 -0.03 12.39 13.43
CA ASN A 200 1.37 12.62 13.80
C ASN A 200 1.79 11.85 15.05
N GLY A 201 0.85 11.55 15.96
CA GLY A 201 1.10 10.77 17.17
C GLY A 201 1.22 9.27 16.91
N LEU A 202 0.36 8.71 16.06
CA LEU A 202 0.17 7.25 15.98
C LEU A 202 0.53 6.62 14.62
N SER A 203 0.48 7.39 13.53
CA SER A 203 0.63 6.84 12.19
C SER A 203 2.06 6.96 11.69
N TYR A 204 2.55 5.89 11.07
CA TYR A 204 3.75 5.91 10.25
C TYR A 204 3.45 6.42 8.84
N ALA A 205 2.31 6.02 8.30
CA ALA A 205 1.84 6.45 6.99
C ALA A 205 0.30 6.49 6.93
N VAL A 206 -0.25 7.20 5.95
CA VAL A 206 -1.69 7.31 5.72
C VAL A 206 -2.02 6.81 4.32
N HIS A 207 -2.70 5.67 4.23
CA HIS A 207 -3.21 5.16 2.96
C HIS A 207 -4.40 5.99 2.46
N LEU A 208 -4.33 6.48 1.22
CA LEU A 208 -5.35 7.35 0.64
C LEU A 208 -6.41 6.60 -0.16
N TRP A 209 -6.26 5.30 -0.42
CA TRP A 209 -7.25 4.52 -1.16
C TRP A 209 -7.60 5.15 -2.53
N ASN A 210 -6.61 5.39 -3.39
CA ASN A 210 -6.72 6.22 -4.61
C ASN A 210 -7.92 5.88 -5.50
N ARG A 211 -8.32 4.59 -5.58
CA ARG A 211 -9.56 4.20 -6.28
C ARG A 211 -10.79 4.99 -5.82
N GLN A 212 -10.86 5.31 -4.54
CA GLN A 212 -11.94 6.06 -3.89
C GLN A 212 -11.64 7.53 -3.70
N SER A 213 -10.38 7.89 -3.43
CA SER A 213 -10.03 9.28 -3.14
C SER A 213 -9.78 10.14 -4.36
N LYS A 214 -9.42 9.57 -5.53
CA LYS A 214 -9.13 10.32 -6.76
C LYS A 214 -10.23 11.26 -7.25
N ARG A 215 -11.47 11.06 -6.79
CA ARG A 215 -12.63 11.89 -7.13
C ARG A 215 -12.75 13.15 -6.27
N PHE A 216 -12.04 13.22 -5.15
CA PHE A 216 -12.07 14.37 -4.24
C PHE A 216 -10.94 15.33 -4.61
N LYS A 217 -11.27 16.62 -4.66
CA LYS A 217 -10.27 17.68 -4.74
C LYS A 217 -9.67 17.86 -3.34
N ILE A 218 -8.38 18.14 -3.27
CA ILE A 218 -7.73 18.54 -2.02
C ILE A 218 -8.14 19.99 -1.78
N GLU A 219 -9.02 20.22 -0.81
CA GLU A 219 -9.45 21.56 -0.42
C GLU A 219 -8.42 22.20 0.53
N ASP A 220 -8.31 23.54 0.50
CA ASP A 220 -7.38 24.29 1.34
C ASP A 220 -7.67 24.02 2.82
N LYS A 221 -6.61 23.88 3.64
CA LYS A 221 -6.68 23.59 5.09
C LYS A 221 -7.33 22.25 5.44
N SER A 222 -7.64 21.40 4.47
CA SER A 222 -8.02 20.01 4.71
C SER A 222 -6.86 19.24 5.38
N ILE A 223 -7.17 18.05 5.90
CA ILE A 223 -6.13 17.22 6.53
C ILE A 223 -5.06 16.84 5.50
N ILE A 224 -5.45 16.44 4.29
CA ILE A 224 -4.48 16.08 3.24
C ILE A 224 -3.65 17.28 2.80
N ASP A 225 -4.25 18.47 2.62
CA ASP A 225 -3.49 19.69 2.31
C ASP A 225 -2.40 19.95 3.35
N ARG A 226 -2.74 19.87 4.63
CA ARG A 226 -1.79 20.08 5.73
C ARG A 226 -0.72 19.01 5.82
N LEU A 227 -1.06 17.74 5.65
CA LEU A 227 -0.08 16.66 5.65
C LEU A 227 0.87 16.77 4.46
N MET A 228 0.36 17.07 3.26
CA MET A 228 1.19 17.29 2.09
C MET A 228 2.13 18.48 2.31
N ARG A 229 1.66 19.61 2.84
CA ARG A 229 2.54 20.76 3.14
C ARG A 229 3.64 20.44 4.15
N ALA A 230 3.41 19.53 5.08
CA ALA A 230 4.37 19.17 6.12
C ALA A 230 5.38 18.10 5.69
N HIS A 231 5.01 17.19 4.78
CA HIS A 231 5.79 15.99 4.46
C HIS A 231 6.22 15.88 2.99
N CYS A 232 5.83 16.82 2.14
CA CYS A 232 6.15 16.78 0.71
C CYS A 232 7.63 17.11 0.46
N VAL A 233 8.30 16.23 -0.30
CA VAL A 233 9.71 16.36 -0.68
C VAL A 233 9.88 17.28 -1.90
N ILE A 234 9.01 17.11 -2.90
CA ILE A 234 8.97 17.96 -4.11
C ILE A 234 7.55 18.47 -4.30
N CYS A 235 7.37 19.77 -4.14
CA CYS A 235 6.06 20.39 -4.21
C CYS A 235 6.05 21.46 -5.30
N SER A 236 5.53 21.13 -6.47
CA SER A 236 5.17 22.14 -7.47
C SER A 236 3.85 22.77 -7.07
N ARG A 237 3.90 23.89 -6.34
CA ARG A 237 2.72 24.74 -6.16
C ARG A 237 2.46 25.43 -7.49
N ASN A 238 1.47 24.95 -8.24
CA ASN A 238 0.73 25.88 -9.08
C ASN A 238 -0.05 26.76 -8.10
N ILE A 239 0.60 27.85 -7.66
CA ILE A 239 -0.12 28.98 -7.10
C ILE A 239 -0.95 29.49 -8.27
N SER A 240 -2.18 29.01 -8.41
CA SER A 240 -3.17 29.74 -9.18
C SER A 240 -3.36 31.05 -8.43
N SER A 241 -2.60 32.06 -8.83
CA SER A 241 -2.86 33.45 -8.46
C SER A 241 -4.24 33.78 -9.01
N SER A 242 -5.26 33.64 -8.17
CA SER A 242 -6.53 34.31 -8.39
C SER A 242 -6.23 35.80 -8.31
N SER A 243 -6.04 36.39 -9.49
CA SER A 243 -6.10 37.83 -9.72
C SER A 243 -7.54 38.29 -9.61
#